data_AF-A0A497NWV7-F1
#
_entry.id   AF-A0A497NWV7-F1
#
_cell.length_a   1.000
_cell.length_b   1.000
_cell.length_c   1.000
_cell.angle_alpha   90.00
_cell.angle_beta   90.00
_cell.angle_gamma   90.00
#
_symmetry.space_group_name_H-M   'P 1'
#
loop_
_entity.id
_entity.type
_entity.pdbx_description
1 polymer ?
#
loop_
_entity_poly.entity_id
_entity_poly.type
_entity_poly.pdbx_seq_one_letter_code
_entity_poly.pdbx_strand_id
1 'polypeptide(L)'
;MKTRKIKFTPVWFDSLGAKSSCTLVKTPDVSILIDPGVAAMQPSFPASPSEKRLWVQQARMAIRKAGENCRVAVLSHYHHDHYTDFEKELYEEKLILAKNPNEYINDTQRMRAYRFYSHICRAFGDVKFEKLLEKREVKEYPDPLEQLLLAMGRDYGDYQKRKTELLEKGRKWFQKRV
;
A
#
# COMPACT_ATOMS: atom_id res chain seq x y z
N MET A 1 -33.40 -8.43 14.02
CA MET A 1 -32.63 -8.36 12.76
C MET A 1 -31.25 -7.78 13.06
N LYS A 2 -30.16 -8.53 12.86
CA LYS A 2 -28.81 -7.94 12.92
C LYS A 2 -28.70 -6.96 11.74
N THR A 3 -28.40 -5.70 12.03
CA THR A 3 -28.32 -4.62 11.05
C THR A 3 -27.23 -4.92 10.00
N ARG A 4 -27.62 -4.94 8.71
CA ARG A 4 -26.73 -5.13 7.53
C ARG A 4 -25.84 -3.91 7.24
N LYS A 5 -25.41 -3.17 8.25
CA LYS A 5 -24.70 -1.90 8.05
C LYS A 5 -23.21 -2.15 7.93
N ILE A 6 -22.62 -1.70 6.82
CA ILE A 6 -21.18 -1.54 6.68
C ILE A 6 -20.78 -0.27 7.43
N LYS A 7 -19.74 -0.35 8.25
CA LYS A 7 -19.16 0.79 8.97
C LYS A 7 -17.73 1.01 8.50
N PHE A 8 -17.43 2.24 8.12
CA PHE A 8 -16.09 2.71 7.80
C PHE A 8 -15.58 3.55 8.97
N THR A 9 -14.34 3.33 9.38
CA THR A 9 -13.69 4.08 10.46
C THR A 9 -12.30 4.47 10.01
N PRO A 10 -12.06 5.76 9.70
CA PRO A 10 -10.72 6.28 9.50
C PRO A 10 -9.90 6.06 10.78
N VAL A 11 -8.86 5.24 10.72
CA VAL A 11 -8.02 4.90 11.89
C VAL A 11 -6.92 5.94 12.07
N TRP A 12 -6.18 6.22 10.99
CA TRP A 12 -5.18 7.29 10.98
C TRP A 12 -4.96 7.82 9.58
N PHE A 13 -4.79 9.14 9.45
CA PHE A 13 -4.58 9.84 8.19
C PHE A 13 -3.61 11.02 8.40
N ASP A 14 -3.06 11.52 7.29
CA ASP A 14 -2.12 12.65 7.24
C ASP A 14 -2.54 13.85 8.11
N SER A 15 -3.85 14.16 8.17
CA SER A 15 -4.38 15.25 8.98
C SER A 15 -4.15 15.08 10.49
N LEU A 16 -3.78 13.90 10.98
CA LEU A 16 -3.44 13.59 12.37
C LEU A 16 -1.93 13.68 12.65
N GLY A 17 -1.13 14.19 11.71
CA GLY A 17 0.30 14.48 11.93
C GLY A 17 1.27 13.35 11.57
N ALA A 18 0.77 12.22 11.03
CA ALA A 18 1.62 11.19 10.43
C ALA A 18 0.97 10.68 9.15
N LYS A 19 1.79 10.35 8.15
CA LYS A 19 1.33 9.86 6.85
C LYS A 19 0.69 8.50 7.02
N SER A 20 -0.56 8.34 6.60
CA SER A 20 -1.29 7.08 6.67
C SER A 20 -2.57 7.13 5.84
N SER A 21 -3.10 5.97 5.49
CA SER A 21 -4.44 5.83 4.90
C SER A 21 -5.24 4.71 5.57
N CYS A 22 -4.94 4.42 6.84
CA CYS A 22 -5.47 3.25 7.51
C CYS A 22 -6.97 3.39 7.76
N THR A 23 -7.75 2.45 7.22
CA THR A 23 -9.21 2.42 7.37
C THR A 23 -9.68 1.06 7.86
N LEU A 24 -10.48 1.07 8.93
CA LEU A 24 -11.17 -0.12 9.41
C LEU A 24 -12.56 -0.18 8.79
N VAL A 25 -12.84 -1.26 8.06
CA VAL A 25 -14.15 -1.56 7.49
C VAL A 25 -14.74 -2.75 8.22
N LYS A 26 -15.91 -2.54 8.84
CA LYS A 26 -16.68 -3.62 9.49
C LYS A 26 -17.92 -3.90 8.66
N THR A 27 -18.06 -5.13 8.20
CA THR A 27 -19.29 -5.66 7.61
C THR A 27 -19.98 -6.58 8.64
N PRO A 28 -21.21 -7.06 8.37
CA PRO A 28 -21.85 -8.06 9.23
C PRO A 28 -21.05 -9.36 9.40
N ASP A 29 -20.22 -9.70 8.40
CA ASP A 29 -19.58 -11.01 8.28
C ASP A 29 -18.06 -10.95 8.52
N VAL A 30 -17.42 -9.81 8.24
CA VAL A 30 -15.95 -9.68 8.30
C VAL A 30 -15.51 -8.28 8.67
N SER A 31 -14.38 -8.19 9.39
CA SER A 31 -13.67 -6.93 9.64
C SER A 31 -12.36 -6.90 8.84
N ILE A 32 -12.15 -5.80 8.13
CA ILE A 32 -11.08 -5.59 7.17
C ILE A 32 -10.28 -4.37 7.60
N LEU A 33 -8.96 -4.51 7.73
CA LEU A 33 -8.05 -3.40 7.96
C LEU A 33 -7.35 -3.06 6.64
N ILE A 34 -7.61 -1.88 6.11
CA ILE A 34 -7.04 -1.41 4.85
C ILE A 34 -5.85 -0.50 5.16
N ASP A 35 -4.74 -0.75 4.48
CA ASP A 35 -3.51 0.04 4.49
C ASP A 35 -2.97 0.40 5.90
N PRO A 36 -2.62 -0.61 6.72
CA PRO A 36 -2.16 -0.42 8.09
C PRO A 36 -0.69 0.04 8.17
N GLY A 37 -0.33 1.08 7.43
CA GLY A 37 0.99 1.70 7.45
C GLY A 37 0.99 3.06 8.14
N VAL A 38 2.20 3.49 8.52
CA VAL A 38 2.44 4.86 8.99
C VAL A 38 3.87 5.29 8.71
N ALA A 39 4.03 6.52 8.23
CA ALA A 39 5.31 7.18 8.11
C ALA A 39 5.31 8.58 8.74
N ALA A 40 6.49 9.06 9.13
CA ALA A 40 6.63 10.43 9.62
C ALA A 40 6.34 11.46 8.51
N MET A 41 5.85 12.63 8.91
CA MET A 41 5.74 13.78 8.01
C MET A 41 7.09 14.24 7.48
N GLN A 42 7.09 14.83 6.28
CA GLN A 42 8.29 15.38 5.65
C GLN A 42 9.01 16.40 6.55
N PRO A 43 10.32 16.62 6.36
CA PRO A 43 11.09 17.58 7.16
C PRO A 43 10.47 18.98 7.19
N SER A 44 9.94 19.46 6.06
CA SER A 44 9.31 20.78 5.94
C SER A 44 7.93 20.91 6.59
N PHE A 45 7.32 19.83 7.08
CA PHE A 45 6.07 19.91 7.82
C PHE A 45 6.29 20.72 9.11
N PRO A 46 5.42 21.70 9.44
CA PRO A 46 5.64 22.67 10.52
C PRO A 46 5.39 22.05 11.90
N ALA A 47 6.23 21.11 12.29
CA ALA A 47 6.24 20.45 13.59
C ALA A 47 7.66 20.03 13.96
N SER A 48 7.94 19.99 15.25
CA SER A 48 9.22 19.52 15.77
C SER A 48 9.45 18.04 15.44
N PRO A 49 10.71 17.58 15.38
CA PRO A 49 11.02 16.16 15.26
C PRO A 49 10.40 15.29 16.35
N SER A 50 10.24 15.82 17.57
CA SER A 50 9.58 15.15 18.70
C SER A 50 8.10 14.92 18.45
N GLU A 51 7.37 15.92 17.96
CA GLU A 51 5.94 15.79 17.62
C GLU A 51 5.74 14.77 16.52
N LYS A 52 6.55 14.82 15.44
CA LYS A 52 6.49 13.84 14.34
C LYS A 52 6.70 12.41 14.84
N ARG A 53 7.63 12.19 15.76
CA ARG A 53 7.85 10.87 16.38
C ARG A 53 6.66 10.45 17.25
N LEU A 54 6.11 11.36 18.04
CA LEU A 54 4.96 11.09 18.90
C LEU A 54 3.74 10.68 18.07
N TRP A 55 3.41 11.40 17.00
CA TRP A 55 2.30 11.08 16.12
C TRP A 55 2.47 9.72 15.44
N VAL A 56 3.68 9.38 15.00
CA VAL A 56 3.95 8.03 14.45
C VAL A 56 3.70 6.95 15.51
N GLN A 57 4.11 7.17 16.77
CA GLN A 57 3.85 6.19 17.84
C GLN A 57 2.34 6.04 18.11
N GLN A 58 1.61 7.16 18.22
CA GLN A 58 0.16 7.16 18.41
C GLN A 58 -0.56 6.45 17.26
N ALA A 59 -0.17 6.73 16.02
CA ALA A 59 -0.68 6.04 14.84
C ALA A 59 -0.44 4.53 14.89
N ARG A 60 0.78 4.09 15.19
CA ARG A 60 1.08 2.65 15.34
C ARG A 60 0.20 1.98 16.39
N MET A 61 -0.01 2.64 17.53
CA MET A 61 -0.90 2.12 18.58
C MET A 61 -2.35 2.03 18.11
N ALA A 62 -2.87 3.07 17.44
CA ALA A 62 -4.22 3.09 16.90
C ALA A 62 -4.44 2.01 15.84
N ILE A 63 -3.48 1.85 14.92
CA ILE A 63 -3.51 0.84 13.85
C ILE A 63 -3.49 -0.57 14.43
N ARG A 64 -2.58 -0.86 15.37
CA ARG A 64 -2.55 -2.17 16.06
C ARG A 64 -3.88 -2.48 16.74
N LYS A 65 -4.41 -1.54 17.52
CA LYS A 65 -5.70 -1.70 18.21
C LYS A 65 -6.86 -1.94 17.24
N ALA A 66 -6.87 -1.25 16.10
CA ALA A 66 -7.87 -1.48 15.06
C ALA A 66 -7.73 -2.88 14.43
N GLY A 67 -6.50 -3.39 14.31
CA GLY A 67 -6.19 -4.70 13.73
C GLY A 67 -6.51 -5.92 14.61
N GLU A 68 -6.60 -5.77 15.93
CA GLU A 68 -6.81 -6.87 16.90
C GLU A 68 -7.98 -7.80 16.52
N ASN A 69 -9.09 -7.22 16.05
CA ASN A 69 -10.32 -7.97 15.73
C ASN A 69 -10.59 -8.08 14.23
N CYS A 70 -9.57 -7.82 13.40
CA CYS A 70 -9.69 -7.96 11.94
C CYS A 70 -9.39 -9.39 11.50
N ARG A 71 -10.09 -9.85 10.46
CA ARG A 71 -9.82 -11.15 9.81
C ARG A 71 -9.10 -11.00 8.47
N VAL A 72 -9.13 -9.78 7.91
CA VAL A 72 -8.52 -9.46 6.63
C VAL A 72 -7.66 -8.20 6.76
N ALA A 73 -6.47 -8.23 6.18
CA ALA A 73 -5.62 -7.06 5.99
C ALA A 73 -5.45 -6.80 4.49
N VAL A 74 -5.66 -5.56 4.05
CA VAL A 74 -5.47 -5.15 2.66
C VAL A 74 -4.25 -4.24 2.58
N LEU A 75 -3.31 -4.56 1.69
CA LEU A 75 -2.13 -3.74 1.40
C LEU A 75 -2.22 -3.28 -0.06
N SER A 76 -2.71 -2.06 -0.28
CA SER A 76 -2.92 -1.53 -1.62
C SER A 76 -1.61 -1.24 -2.36
N HIS A 77 -0.53 -0.96 -1.62
CA HIS A 77 0.81 -0.71 -2.16
C HIS A 77 1.91 -0.76 -1.10
N TYR A 78 3.17 -0.65 -1.54
CA TYR A 78 4.35 -0.83 -0.69
C TYR A 78 5.06 0.49 -0.35
N HIS A 79 4.29 1.49 0.08
CA HIS A 79 4.84 2.67 0.77
C HIS A 79 4.62 2.55 2.28
N HIS A 80 5.56 3.03 3.09
CA HIS A 80 5.55 2.80 4.54
C HIS A 80 4.33 3.38 5.29
N ASP A 81 3.63 4.31 4.66
CA ASP A 81 2.35 4.88 5.09
C ASP A 81 1.12 4.01 4.76
N HIS A 82 1.29 2.92 3.99
CA HIS A 82 0.22 1.99 3.63
C HIS A 82 0.46 0.54 4.07
N TYR A 83 1.69 0.18 4.45
CA TYR A 83 1.96 -1.11 5.08
C TYR A 83 3.08 -0.96 6.11
N THR A 84 3.20 -1.94 7.01
CA THR A 84 4.38 -2.10 7.86
C THR A 84 5.21 -3.27 7.36
N ASP A 85 6.55 -3.15 7.41
CA ASP A 85 7.46 -4.19 6.94
C ASP A 85 7.18 -5.55 7.59
N PHE A 86 6.85 -5.54 8.90
CA PHE A 86 6.32 -6.68 9.64
C PHE A 86 5.84 -6.23 11.03
N GLU A 87 4.56 -6.44 11.34
CA GLU A 87 4.04 -6.47 12.72
C GLU A 87 3.16 -7.71 12.83
N LYS A 88 3.56 -8.62 13.72
CA LYS A 88 2.97 -9.97 13.81
C LYS A 88 1.46 -9.90 14.02
N GLU A 89 1.02 -9.03 14.91
CA GLU A 89 -0.38 -8.86 15.33
C GLU A 89 -1.30 -8.43 14.16
N LEU A 90 -0.75 -7.67 13.20
CA LEU A 90 -1.49 -7.19 12.03
C LEU A 90 -1.69 -8.25 10.94
N TYR A 91 -0.90 -9.32 10.97
CA TYR A 91 -0.84 -10.30 9.87
C TYR A 91 -1.10 -11.74 10.30
N GLU A 92 -0.85 -12.08 11.56
CA GLU A 92 -1.08 -13.42 12.10
C GLU A 92 -2.56 -13.80 12.00
N GLU A 93 -2.80 -15.02 11.51
CA GLU A 93 -4.13 -15.65 11.33
C GLU A 93 -5.13 -14.82 10.50
N LYS A 94 -4.62 -13.89 9.68
CA LYS A 94 -5.43 -13.02 8.81
C LYS A 94 -5.22 -13.37 7.35
N LEU A 95 -6.29 -13.22 6.57
CA LEU A 95 -6.17 -13.20 5.11
C LEU A 95 -5.51 -11.88 4.70
N ILE A 96 -4.37 -11.96 4.00
CA ILE A 96 -3.65 -10.79 3.50
C ILE A 96 -3.95 -10.62 2.02
N LEU A 97 -4.61 -9.54 1.64
CA LEU A 97 -4.84 -9.13 0.26
C LEU A 97 -3.84 -8.03 -0.08
N ALA A 98 -2.69 -8.43 -0.62
CA ALA A 98 -1.62 -7.50 -0.97
C ALA A 98 -1.52 -7.26 -2.48
N LYS A 99 -1.11 -6.05 -2.88
CA LYS A 99 -0.81 -5.70 -4.26
C LYS A 99 0.14 -6.71 -4.88
N ASN A 100 -0.19 -7.23 -6.07
CA ASN A 100 0.72 -8.12 -6.78
C ASN A 100 2.08 -7.42 -7.05
N PRO A 101 3.21 -7.94 -6.52
CA PRO A 101 4.53 -7.33 -6.62
C PRO A 101 5.17 -7.49 -8.00
N ASN A 102 4.53 -8.22 -8.92
CA ASN A 102 5.02 -8.44 -10.27
C ASN A 102 4.39 -7.51 -11.31
N GLU A 103 3.25 -6.91 -11.01
CA GLU A 103 2.41 -6.21 -11.98
C GLU A 103 2.26 -4.73 -11.62
N TYR A 104 2.44 -3.81 -12.59
CA TYR A 104 2.18 -2.37 -12.42
C TYR A 104 2.80 -1.76 -11.15
N ILE A 105 4.09 -2.01 -10.91
CA ILE A 105 4.78 -1.61 -9.68
C ILE A 105 6.23 -1.23 -9.95
N ASN A 106 6.72 -0.22 -9.22
CA ASN A 106 8.09 0.28 -9.36
C ASN A 106 9.14 -0.53 -8.58
N ASP A 107 10.42 -0.34 -8.93
CA ASP A 107 11.53 -1.13 -8.38
C ASP A 107 11.64 -1.01 -6.85
N THR A 108 11.44 0.19 -6.30
CA THR A 108 11.45 0.43 -4.85
C THR A 108 10.32 -0.31 -4.14
N GLN A 109 9.11 -0.25 -4.68
CA GLN A 109 7.95 -0.95 -4.14
C GLN A 109 8.11 -2.47 -4.28
N ARG A 110 8.69 -2.96 -5.38
CA ARG A 110 9.00 -4.38 -5.59
C ARG A 110 10.02 -4.90 -4.57
N MET A 111 11.07 -4.13 -4.30
CA MET A 111 12.05 -4.45 -3.24
C MET A 111 11.40 -4.52 -1.87
N ARG A 112 10.52 -3.57 -1.55
CA ARG A 112 9.76 -3.56 -0.29
C ARG A 112 8.81 -4.75 -0.18
N ALA A 113 8.12 -5.08 -1.27
CA ALA A 113 7.29 -6.27 -1.33
C ALA A 113 8.10 -7.54 -1.08
N TYR A 114 9.27 -7.68 -1.70
CA TYR A 114 10.17 -8.81 -1.48
C TYR A 114 10.52 -8.96 0.01
N ARG A 115 10.87 -7.85 0.67
CA ARG A 115 11.17 -7.83 2.13
C ARG A 115 9.95 -8.21 2.96
N PHE A 116 8.79 -7.67 2.63
CA PHE A 116 7.52 -8.01 3.28
C PHE A 116 7.22 -9.51 3.18
N TYR A 117 7.23 -10.09 1.97
CA TYR A 117 7.00 -11.53 1.78
C TYR A 117 8.07 -12.38 2.47
N SER A 118 9.34 -11.95 2.45
CA SER A 118 10.42 -12.61 3.19
C SER A 118 10.12 -12.69 4.70
N HIS A 119 9.63 -11.61 5.30
CA HIS A 119 9.23 -11.62 6.71
C HIS A 119 8.01 -12.51 6.96
N ILE A 120 6.97 -12.43 6.12
CA ILE A 120 5.76 -13.26 6.23
C ILE A 120 6.11 -14.75 6.16
N CYS A 121 6.87 -15.17 5.14
CA CYS A 121 7.29 -16.55 4.94
C CYS A 121 8.15 -17.06 6.10
N ARG A 122 9.08 -16.23 6.58
CA ARG A 122 9.93 -16.58 7.71
C ARG A 122 9.14 -16.71 9.01
N ALA A 123 8.24 -15.77 9.28
CA ALA A 123 7.53 -15.70 10.55
C ALA A 123 6.41 -16.74 10.68
N PHE A 124 5.69 -17.04 9.60
CA PHE A 124 4.50 -17.89 9.64
C PHE A 124 4.67 -19.25 8.98
N GLY A 125 5.68 -19.44 8.13
CA GLY A 125 5.92 -20.70 7.43
C GLY A 125 7.30 -21.33 7.68
N ASP A 126 8.15 -20.69 8.49
CA ASP A 126 9.57 -21.05 8.70
C ASP A 126 10.33 -21.36 7.39
N VAL A 127 9.95 -20.69 6.30
CA VAL A 127 10.46 -20.95 4.95
C VAL A 127 11.07 -19.69 4.36
N LYS A 128 12.14 -19.87 3.59
CA LYS A 128 12.75 -18.80 2.80
C LYS A 128 11.85 -18.46 1.61
N PHE A 129 11.57 -17.18 1.40
CA PHE A 129 10.68 -16.72 0.32
C PHE A 129 11.15 -17.18 -1.06
N GLU A 130 12.47 -17.27 -1.27
CA GLU A 130 13.09 -17.74 -2.51
C GLU A 130 12.65 -19.14 -2.91
N LYS A 131 12.27 -20.00 -1.95
CA LYS A 131 11.77 -21.35 -2.20
C LYS A 131 10.33 -21.38 -2.71
N LEU A 132 9.59 -20.28 -2.56
CA LEU A 132 8.21 -20.12 -3.00
C LEU A 132 8.11 -19.33 -4.31
N LEU A 133 9.24 -18.90 -4.88
CA LEU A 133 9.27 -18.19 -6.15
C LEU A 133 8.97 -19.16 -7.29
N GLU A 134 8.03 -18.77 -8.13
CA GLU A 134 7.67 -19.48 -9.34
C GLU A 134 8.33 -18.86 -10.57
N LYS A 135 8.32 -19.61 -11.68
CA LYS A 135 8.77 -19.06 -12.97
C LYS A 135 7.86 -17.91 -13.36
N ARG A 136 8.47 -16.85 -13.87
CA ARG A 136 7.74 -15.71 -14.41
C ARG A 136 6.83 -16.15 -15.56
N GLU A 137 5.57 -15.78 -15.47
CA GLU A 137 4.60 -15.89 -16.56
C GLU A 137 4.68 -14.67 -17.46
N VAL A 138 4.66 -14.88 -18.77
CA VAL A 138 4.48 -13.80 -19.75
C VAL A 138 2.99 -13.46 -19.81
N LYS A 139 2.66 -12.19 -19.66
CA LYS A 139 1.28 -11.69 -19.65
C LYS A 139 1.17 -10.46 -20.55
N GLU A 140 -0.04 -10.19 -21.02
CA GLU A 140 -0.37 -8.93 -21.66
C GLU A 140 -0.71 -7.87 -20.61
N TYR A 141 -0.15 -6.68 -20.77
CA TYR A 141 -0.35 -5.55 -19.87
C TYR A 141 -0.95 -4.39 -20.66
N PRO A 142 -2.28 -4.19 -20.63
CA PRO A 142 -2.90 -3.05 -21.30
C PRO A 142 -2.33 -1.73 -20.77
N ASP A 143 -2.20 -0.74 -21.65
CA ASP A 143 -1.80 0.62 -21.26
C ASP A 143 -2.98 1.28 -20.55
N PRO A 144 -2.90 1.58 -19.23
CA PRO A 144 -4.01 2.19 -18.50
C PRO A 144 -4.43 3.55 -19.08
N LEU A 145 -3.55 4.21 -19.84
CA LEU A 145 -3.82 5.50 -20.47
C LEU A 145 -4.90 5.42 -21.55
N GLU A 146 -5.12 4.25 -22.15
CA GLU A 146 -6.16 4.03 -23.16
C GLU A 146 -7.57 4.31 -22.60
N GLN A 147 -7.75 4.13 -21.28
CA GLN A 147 -9.02 4.36 -20.60
C GLN A 147 -9.15 5.80 -20.06
N LEU A 148 -8.07 6.58 -20.05
CA LEU A 148 -8.02 7.91 -19.46
C LEU A 148 -8.21 9.02 -20.52
N LEU A 149 -9.27 8.89 -21.33
CA LEU A 149 -9.54 9.76 -22.48
C LEU A 149 -9.56 11.26 -22.11
N LEU A 150 -10.16 11.62 -20.97
CA LEU A 150 -10.20 13.02 -20.50
C LEU A 150 -8.81 13.57 -20.18
N ALA A 151 -7.96 12.78 -19.51
CA ALA A 151 -6.61 13.21 -19.16
C ALA A 151 -5.68 13.24 -20.39
N MET A 152 -5.93 12.37 -21.37
CA MET A 152 -5.15 12.28 -22.61
C MET A 152 -5.54 13.35 -23.62
N GLY A 153 -6.84 13.71 -23.70
CA GLY A 153 -7.36 14.74 -24.61
C GLY A 153 -7.22 16.18 -24.11
N ARG A 154 -6.81 16.39 -22.85
CA ARG A 154 -6.57 17.73 -22.31
C ARG A 154 -5.33 18.36 -22.94
N ASP A 155 -5.46 19.62 -23.34
CA ASP A 155 -4.34 20.47 -23.75
C ASP A 155 -3.59 21.00 -22.51
N TYR A 156 -2.29 20.78 -22.48
CA TYR A 156 -1.39 21.23 -21.42
C TYR A 156 -0.48 22.38 -21.85
N GLY A 157 -0.69 22.96 -23.03
CA GLY A 157 0.10 24.07 -23.56
C GLY A 157 1.59 23.72 -23.67
N ASP A 158 2.44 24.57 -23.12
CA ASP A 158 3.90 24.41 -23.11
C ASP A 158 4.37 23.12 -22.40
N TYR A 159 3.61 22.61 -21.44
CA TYR A 159 3.92 21.39 -20.70
C TYR A 159 3.66 20.10 -21.50
N GLN A 160 2.95 20.17 -22.63
CA GLN A 160 2.57 18.99 -23.42
C GLN A 160 3.79 18.16 -23.88
N LYS A 161 4.89 18.84 -24.25
CA LYS A 161 6.14 18.18 -24.64
C LYS A 161 6.72 17.36 -23.50
N ARG A 162 6.76 17.94 -22.29
CA ARG A 162 7.30 17.26 -21.10
C ARG A 162 6.42 16.09 -20.68
N LYS A 163 5.10 16.24 -20.72
CA LYS A 163 4.15 15.14 -20.45
C LYS A 163 4.41 13.95 -21.37
N THR A 164 4.51 14.19 -22.68
CA THR A 164 4.74 13.12 -23.67
C THR A 164 6.04 12.38 -23.41
N GLU A 165 7.13 13.11 -23.14
CA GLU A 165 8.43 12.54 -22.79
C GLU A 165 8.36 11.65 -21.53
N LEU A 166 7.65 12.09 -20.50
CA LEU A 166 7.48 11.34 -19.26
C LEU A 166 6.68 10.04 -19.46
N LEU A 167 5.61 10.10 -20.26
CA LEU A 167 4.80 8.91 -20.57
C LEU A 167 5.60 7.89 -21.37
N GLU A 168 6.37 8.31 -22.37
CA GLU A 168 7.27 7.41 -23.12
C GLU A 168 8.35 6.79 -22.24
N LYS A 169 8.98 7.59 -21.37
CA LYS A 169 9.93 7.08 -20.38
C LYS A 169 9.30 6.05 -19.46
N GLY A 170 8.09 6.32 -18.98
CA GLY A 170 7.31 5.41 -18.15
C GLY A 170 7.01 4.08 -18.87
N ARG A 171 6.53 4.14 -20.13
CA ARG A 171 6.26 2.94 -20.95
C ARG A 171 7.51 2.09 -21.17
N LYS A 172 8.62 2.72 -21.60
CA LYS A 172 9.90 2.04 -21.81
C LYS A 172 10.43 1.41 -20.52
N TRP A 173 10.28 2.10 -19.40
CA TRP A 173 10.68 1.56 -18.09
C TRP A 173 9.80 0.36 -17.70
N PHE A 174 8.48 0.46 -17.86
CA PHE A 174 7.53 -0.60 -17.52
C PHE A 174 7.76 -1.88 -18.36
N GLN A 175 7.90 -1.75 -19.68
CA GLN A 175 8.17 -2.88 -20.59
C GLN A 175 9.47 -3.63 -20.28
N LYS A 176 10.45 -2.98 -19.64
CA LYS A 176 11.69 -3.64 -19.18
C LYS A 176 11.50 -4.47 -17.90
N ARG A 177 10.30 -4.47 -17.31
CA ARG A 177 10.00 -5.08 -16.00
C ARG A 177 8.90 -6.13 -16.06
N VAL A 178 7.95 -5.95 -16.98
CA VAL A 178 6.84 -6.87 -17.19
C VAL A 178 7.07 -7.81 -18.35
#